data_AF-A0A811KBZ1-F1
#
_entry.id   AF-A0A811KBZ1-F1
#
_cell.length_a   1.000
_cell.length_b   1.000
_cell.length_c   1.000
_cell.angle_alpha   90.00
_cell.angle_beta   90.00
_cell.angle_gamma   90.00
#
_symmetry.space_group_name_H-M   'P 1'
#
loop_
_entity.id
_entity.type
_entity.pdbx_description
1 polymer ?
#
loop_
_entity_poly.entity_id
_entity_poly.type
_entity_poly.pdbx_seq_one_letter_code
_entity_poly.pdbx_strand_id
1 'polypeptide(L)' 'MLVVSACYDFTFSLVEIVQQHELVIKNGIMFIIPKGIENMINHEICPLFFFPHLFLCSMGCFILPAQYHYRYKLLTE' A
#
# COMPACT_ATOMS: atom_id res chain seq x y z
N MET A 1 -8.88 21.49 -1.03
CA MET A 1 -7.76 20.65 -0.56
C MET A 1 -8.21 19.46 0.29
N LEU A 2 -9.21 19.60 1.18
CA LEU A 2 -9.82 18.46 1.91
C LEU A 2 -10.28 17.30 1.00
N VAL A 3 -10.93 17.62 -0.13
CA VAL A 3 -11.36 16.62 -1.12
C VAL A 3 -10.16 15.83 -1.68
N VAL A 4 -9.03 16.50 -1.92
CA VAL A 4 -7.81 15.84 -2.44
C VAL A 4 -7.24 14.89 -1.39
N SER A 5 -7.15 15.31 -0.13
CA SER A 5 -6.72 14.42 0.96
C SER A 5 -7.64 13.21 1.11
N ALA A 6 -8.97 13.41 1.06
CA ALA A 6 -9.94 12.33 1.16
C ALA A 6 -9.82 11.34 -0.01
N CYS A 7 -9.57 11.81 -1.23
CA CYS A 7 -9.30 10.95 -2.38
C CYS A 7 -8.03 10.12 -2.19
N TYR A 8 -6.94 10.71 -1.68
CA TYR A 8 -5.72 9.97 -1.37
C TYR A 8 -5.93 8.95 -0.26
N ASP A 9 -6.64 9.32 0.82
CA ASP A 9 -6.96 8.41 1.93
C ASP A 9 -7.77 7.20 1.41
N PHE A 10 -8.82 7.44 0.62
CA PHE A 10 -9.63 6.38 0.02
C PHE A 10 -8.82 5.48 -0.92
N THR A 11 -7.97 6.06 -1.76
CA THR A 11 -7.13 5.30 -2.70
C THR A 11 -6.11 4.46 -1.92
N PHE A 12 -5.49 5.03 -0.88
CA PHE A 12 -4.56 4.31 -0.02
C PHE A 12 -5.24 3.14 0.71
N SER A 13 -6.45 3.32 1.23
CA SER A 13 -7.21 2.23 1.85
C SER A 13 -7.58 1.11 0.87
N LEU A 14 -7.95 1.45 -0.37
CA LEU A 14 -8.17 0.44 -1.41
C LEU A 14 -6.89 -0.35 -1.73
N VAL A 15 -5.74 0.34 -1.78
CA VAL A 15 -4.44 -0.29 -1.96
C VAL A 15 -4.15 -1.24 -0.81
N GLU A 16 -4.34 -0.84 0.46
CA GLU A 16 -4.11 -1.73 1.61
C GLU A 16 -4.99 -2.98 1.60
N ILE A 17 -6.24 -2.92 1.13
CA ILE A 17 -7.11 -4.10 1.01
C ILE A 17 -6.54 -5.11 0.01
N VAL A 18 -6.00 -4.60 -1.10
CA VAL A 18 -5.39 -5.42 -2.15
C VAL A 18 -4.03 -5.95 -1.66
N GLN A 19 -3.31 -5.16 -0.87
CA GLN A 19 -1.90 -5.33 -0.50
C GLN A 19 -1.70 -5.62 0.99
N GLN A 20 -2.39 -6.63 1.53
CA GLN A 20 -2.11 -7.07 2.88
C GLN A 20 -0.88 -7.97 2.86
N HIS A 21 0.22 -7.52 3.45
CA HIS A 21 1.42 -8.32 3.62
C HIS A 21 1.63 -8.64 5.09
N GLU A 22 1.86 -9.91 5.40
CA GLU A 22 2.29 -10.34 6.73
C GLU A 22 3.80 -10.54 6.72
N LEU A 23 4.47 -9.91 7.68
CA LEU A 23 5.90 -10.04 7.85
C LEU A 23 6.17 -11.16 8.85
N VAL A 24 6.65 -12.30 8.35
CA VAL A 24 6.96 -13.48 9.16
C VAL A 24 8.48 -13.61 9.28
N ILE A 25 8.99 -13.57 10.50
CA ILE A 25 10.41 -13.79 10.78
C ILE A 25 10.59 -15.22 11.29
N LYS A 26 11.34 -16.05 10.55
CA LYS A 26 11.63 -17.44 10.95
C LYS A 26 13.11 -17.74 10.73
N ASN A 27 13.79 -18.17 11.80
CA ASN A 27 15.24 -18.46 11.78
C ASN A 27 16.11 -17.30 11.28
N GLY A 28 15.76 -16.05 11.63
CA GLY A 28 16.47 -14.85 11.17
C GLY A 28 16.20 -14.46 9.72
N ILE A 29 15.36 -15.21 9.00
CA ILE A 29 14.92 -14.88 7.64
C ILE A 29 13.58 -14.17 7.73
N MET A 30 13.48 -13.04 7.04
CA MET A 30 12.26 -12.26 6.90
C MET A 30 11.52 -12.70 5.65
N PHE A 31 10.31 -13.20 5.83
CA PHE A 31 9.38 -13.54 4.76
C PHE A 31 8.29 -12.48 4.71
N ILE A 32 8.03 -11.98 3.51
CA ILE A 32 6.85 -11.16 3.24
C ILE A 32 5.84 -12.13 2.61
N ILE A 33 4.81 -12.47 3.36
CA ILE A 33 3.78 -13.40 2.91
C ILE A 33 2.58 -12.58 2.45
N PRO A 34 2.12 -12.75 1.19
CA PRO A 34 0.87 -12.16 0.76
C PRO A 34 -0.28 -12.66 1.65
N LYS A 35 -1.18 -11.77 2.02
CA LYS A 35 -2.38 -12.06 2.82
C LYS A 35 -3.66 -11.49 2.22
N GLY A 36 -3.53 -10.61 1.23
CA GLY A 36 -4.64 -10.00 0.50
C GLY A 36 -5.14 -10.87 -0.66
N ILE A 37 -5.74 -10.20 -1.65
CA ILE A 37 -6.26 -10.82 -2.89
C ILE A 37 -5.15 -11.59 -3.62
N GLU A 38 -3.90 -11.18 -3.46
CA GLU A 38 -2.69 -11.86 -3.94
C GLU A 38 -2.70 -13.38 -3.73
N ASN A 39 -3.22 -13.86 -2.59
CA ASN A 39 -3.30 -15.30 -2.28
C ASN A 39 -4.33 -16.06 -3.12
N MET A 40 -5.29 -15.34 -3.70
CA MET A 40 -6.34 -15.91 -4.55
C MET A 40 -5.97 -15.87 -6.03
N ILE A 41 -4.80 -15.31 -6.38
CA ILE A 41 -4.39 -15.12 -7.78
C ILE A 41 -3.69 -16.37 -8.28
N ASN A 42 -4.18 -16.85 -9.43
CA ASN A 42 -3.54 -17.96 -10.13
C ASN A 42 -2.13 -17.57 -10.58
N HIS A 43 -1.17 -18.51 -10.50
CA HIS A 43 0.25 -18.26 -10.80
C HIS A 43 0.49 -17.68 -12.20
N GLU A 44 -0.35 -18.01 -13.18
CA GLU A 44 -0.24 -17.50 -14.56
C GLU A 44 -0.57 -16.00 -14.67
N ILE A 45 -1.47 -15.50 -13.83
CA ILE A 45 -1.93 -14.10 -13.83
C ILE A 45 -1.15 -13.27 -12.80
N CYS A 46 -0.39 -13.95 -11.92
CA CYS A 46 0.41 -13.34 -10.88
C CYS A 46 1.32 -12.21 -11.40
N PRO A 47 2.08 -12.34 -12.51
CA PRO A 47 2.93 -11.25 -13.01
C PRO A 47 2.14 -10.00 -13.42
N LEU A 48 0.96 -10.20 -14.03
CA LEU A 48 0.08 -9.12 -14.46
C LEU A 48 -0.47 -8.33 -13.27
N PHE A 49 -0.72 -9.01 -12.16
CA PHE A 49 -1.13 -8.38 -10.91
C PHE A 49 0.05 -7.78 -10.14
N PHE A 50 1.22 -8.42 -10.20
CA PHE A 50 2.41 -8.00 -9.46
C PHE A 50 2.96 -6.65 -9.95
N PHE A 51 2.77 -6.32 -11.23
CA PHE A 51 3.18 -5.03 -11.79
C PHE A 51 2.40 -3.82 -11.21
N PRO A 52 1.05 -3.75 -11.31
CA PRO A 52 0.29 -2.69 -10.67
C PRO A 52 0.43 -2.73 -9.15
N HIS A 53 0.63 -3.92 -8.56
CA HIS A 53 0.93 -4.08 -7.14
C HIS A 53 2.23 -3.36 -6.73
N LEU A 54 3.36 -3.68 -7.36
CA LEU A 54 4.64 -3.02 -7.09
C LEU A 54 4.57 -1.50 -7.30
N PHE A 55 3.88 -1.07 -8.35
CA PHE A 55 3.66 0.35 -8.61
C PHE A 55 2.90 1.03 -7.47
N LEU A 56 1.78 0.45 -7.02
CA LEU A 56 0.98 1.00 -5.91
C LEU A 56 1.73 0.96 -4.58
N CYS A 57 2.49 -0.10 -4.29
CA CYS A 57 3.38 -0.17 -3.12
C CYS A 57 4.40 0.97 -3.14
N SER A 58 5.04 1.19 -4.29
CA SER A 58 6.03 2.26 -4.43
C SER A 58 5.40 3.64 -4.23
N MET A 59 4.16 3.84 -4.70
CA MET A 59 3.41 5.08 -4.47
C MET A 59 3.00 5.24 -3.01
N GLY A 60 2.62 4.15 -2.32
CA GLY A 60 2.31 4.15 -0.88
C GLY A 60 3.45 4.70 -0.02
N CYS A 61 4.70 4.41 -0.39
CA CYS A 61 5.88 4.99 0.26
C CYS A 61 5.94 6.53 0.19
N PHE A 62 5.31 7.14 -0.82
CA PHE A 62 5.27 8.59 -1.00
C PHE A 62 3.97 9.23 -0.49
N ILE A 63 2.83 8.51 -0.59
CA ILE A 63 1.51 9.00 -0.17
C ILE A 63 1.48 9.29 1.33
N LEU A 64 1.98 8.35 2.17
CA LEU A 64 1.97 8.50 3.62
C LEU A 64 2.77 9.74 4.09
N PRO A 65 4.05 9.93 3.70
CA PRO A 65 4.79 11.15 4.06
C PRO A 65 4.14 12.43 3.54
N ALA A 66 3.61 12.42 2.31
CA ALA A 66 2.93 13.57 1.73
C ALA A 66 1.66 13.95 2.51
N GLN A 67 0.87 12.95 2.92
CA GLN A 67 -0.31 13.15 3.76
C GLN A 67 0.04 13.67 5.15
N TYR A 68 1.07 13.11 5.79
CA TYR A 68 1.53 13.61 7.09
C TYR A 68 2.02 15.06 6.99
N HIS A 69 2.81 15.38 5.97
CA HIS A 69 3.28 16.76 5.75
C HIS A 69 2.11 17.73 5.49
N TYR A 70 1.12 17.31 4.69
CA TYR A 70 -0.07 18.10 4.43
C TYR A 70 -0.91 18.34 5.70
N ARG A 71 -1.16 17.30 6.50
CA ARG A 71 -1.89 17.42 7.76
C ARG A 71 -1.13 18.28 8.78
N TYR A 72 0.20 18.18 8.81
CA TYR A 72 1.04 19.07 9.61
C TYR A 72 0.83 20.53 9.22
N LYS A 73 0.94 20.85 7.93
CA LYS A 73 0.71 22.22 7.44
C LYS A 73 -0.68 22.75 7.80
N LEU A 74 -1.74 21.96 7.63
CA LEU A 74 -3.10 22.35 8.03
C LEU A 74 -3.26 22.65 9.53
N LEU A 75 -2.44 22.06 10.38
CA LEU A 75 -2.49 22.27 11.84
C LEU A 75 -1.63 23.44 12.29
N THR A 76 -0.59 23.79 11.53
CA THR A 76 0.40 24.80 11.90
C THR A 76 0.26 26.14 11.17
N GLU A 77 -0.44 26.16 10.02
CA GLU A 77 -0.72 27.34 9.20
C GLU A 77 -2.24 27.55 9.07
#